data_AF-A0A066W7C6-F1
#
_entry.id   AF-A0A066W7C6-F1
#
_cell.length_a   1.000
_cell.length_b   1.000
_cell.length_c   1.000
_cell.angle_alpha   90.00
_cell.angle_beta   90.00
_cell.angle_gamma   90.00
#
_symmetry.space_group_name_H-M   'P 1'
#
loop_
_entity.id
_entity.type
_entity.pdbx_description
1 polymer ?
#
loop_
_entity_poly.entity_id
_entity_poly.type
_entity_poly.pdbx_seq_one_letter_code
_entity_poly.pdbx_strand_id
1 'polypeptide(L)'
;RMHISNLRALTFYSNAVTTSRRTRPIQQMKCRGKPCGSYQPDVISCQAIGSSGGVGPEWTCQADMPSSIRLGRVQVSCEGWDNPQDAYILKGKW
;
A
#
# COMPACT_ATOMS: atom_id res chain seq x y z
N ARG A 1 -6.79 -15.69 2.53
CA ARG A 1 -5.34 -15.96 2.65
C ARG A 1 -4.72 -15.99 1.25
N MET A 2 -3.56 -15.39 1.04
CA MET A 2 -2.84 -15.39 -0.24
C MET A 2 -1.34 -15.17 -0.01
N HIS A 3 -0.46 -15.81 -0.78
CA HIS A 3 0.98 -15.54 -0.70
C HIS A 3 1.30 -14.14 -1.26
N ILE A 4 2.11 -13.35 -0.56
CA ILE A 4 2.36 -11.94 -0.86
C ILE A 4 3.02 -11.74 -2.23
N SER A 5 3.83 -12.69 -2.70
CA SER A 5 4.44 -12.65 -4.04
C SER A 5 3.43 -12.74 -5.19
N ASN A 6 2.19 -13.19 -4.93
CA ASN A 6 1.14 -13.24 -5.94
C ASN A 6 0.43 -11.90 -6.14
N LEU A 7 0.71 -10.90 -5.29
CA LEU A 7 0.20 -9.55 -5.50
C LEU A 7 0.83 -8.93 -6.75
N ARG A 8 -0.01 -8.43 -7.64
CA ARG A 8 0.42 -7.77 -8.88
C ARG A 8 0.15 -6.27 -8.88
N ALA A 9 -0.97 -5.86 -8.29
CA ALA A 9 -1.36 -4.48 -8.17
C ALA A 9 -2.16 -4.25 -6.89
N LEU A 10 -2.15 -3.02 -6.41
CA LEU A 10 -2.95 -2.53 -5.29
C LEU A 10 -3.46 -1.14 -5.62
N THR A 11 -4.70 -0.83 -5.26
CA THR A 11 -5.23 0.53 -5.33
C THR A 11 -5.66 0.97 -3.94
N PHE A 12 -5.21 2.16 -3.53
CA PHE A 12 -5.50 2.72 -2.23
C PHE A 12 -6.33 3.98 -2.37
N TYR A 13 -7.33 4.14 -1.51
CA TYR A 13 -8.27 5.26 -1.53
C TYR A 13 -8.21 6.10 -0.25
N SER A 14 -8.31 7.42 -0.39
CA SER A 14 -8.16 8.40 0.72
C SER A 14 -9.29 8.30 1.74
N ASN A 15 -10.42 7.73 1.33
CA ASN A 15 -11.64 7.57 2.12
C ASN A 15 -11.93 6.10 2.52
N ALA A 16 -10.96 5.18 2.36
CA ALA A 16 -11.15 3.75 2.67
C ALA A 16 -10.21 3.23 3.76
N VAL A 17 -10.70 2.27 4.53
CA VAL A 17 -9.92 1.55 5.56
C VAL A 17 -9.47 0.18 5.06
N THR A 18 -8.39 -0.34 5.63
CA THR A 18 -7.87 -1.68 5.33
C THR A 18 -8.85 -2.76 5.76
N THR A 19 -8.91 -3.86 5.00
CA THR A 19 -9.49 -5.09 5.52
C THR A 19 -8.56 -5.62 6.60
N SER A 20 -9.10 -5.95 7.77
CA SER A 20 -8.32 -6.42 8.91
C SER A 20 -9.00 -7.58 9.61
N ARG A 21 -8.20 -8.49 10.18
CA ARG A 21 -8.68 -9.66 10.93
C ARG A 21 -8.10 -9.70 12.34
N ARG A 22 -6.79 -9.49 12.46
CA ARG A 22 -6.03 -9.59 13.72
C ARG A 22 -5.88 -8.26 14.42
N THR A 23 -5.83 -7.18 13.66
CA THR A 23 -5.66 -5.82 14.17
C THR A 23 -6.95 -5.02 13.96
N ARG A 24 -6.91 -3.72 14.28
CA ARG A 24 -8.02 -2.81 13.93
C ARG A 24 -7.79 -2.30 12.51
N PRO A 25 -8.85 -2.14 11.69
CA PRO A 25 -8.77 -1.44 10.42
C PRO A 25 -8.10 -0.07 10.58
N ILE A 26 -7.19 0.25 9.68
CA ILE A 26 -6.51 1.55 9.61
C ILE A 26 -6.80 2.20 8.27
N GLN A 27 -6.52 3.51 8.13
CA GLN A 27 -6.61 4.17 6.83
C GLN A 27 -5.71 3.48 5.81
N GLN A 28 -6.20 3.25 4.59
CA GLN A 28 -5.42 2.63 3.51
C GLN A 28 -4.17 3.46 3.14
N MET A 29 -4.24 4.78 3.28
CA MET A 29 -3.15 5.70 2.96
C MET A 29 -2.83 6.61 4.14
N LYS A 30 -1.55 6.98 4.24
CA LYS A 30 -1.09 7.97 5.21
C LYS A 30 -0.04 8.86 4.59
N CYS A 31 -0.38 10.13 4.35
CA CYS A 31 0.56 11.10 3.83
C CYS A 31 1.52 11.57 4.93
N ARG A 32 2.83 11.62 4.63
CA ARG A 32 3.88 12.15 5.51
C ARG A 32 4.75 13.17 4.76
N GLY A 33 4.96 14.33 5.38
CA GLY A 33 5.78 15.41 4.82
C GLY A 33 5.03 16.74 4.76
N LYS A 34 5.75 17.82 4.45
CA LYS A 34 5.19 19.17 4.37
C LYS A 34 4.05 19.31 3.34
N PRO A 35 4.16 18.78 2.10
CA PRO A 35 3.11 18.96 1.09
C PRO A 35 1.76 18.34 1.43
N CYS A 36 1.71 17.40 2.38
CA CYS A 36 0.48 16.73 2.79
C CYS A 36 -0.58 17.66 3.40
N GLY A 37 -0.17 18.84 3.90
CA GLY A 37 -1.10 19.87 4.35
C GLY A 37 -1.77 20.64 3.20
N SER A 38 -1.15 20.64 2.02
CA SER A 38 -1.65 21.35 0.84
C SER A 38 -2.42 20.44 -0.10
N TYR A 39 -1.96 19.21 -0.28
CA TYR A 39 -2.57 18.25 -1.21
C TYR A 39 -2.30 16.82 -0.78
N GLN A 40 -3.32 15.96 -0.91
CA GLN A 40 -3.23 14.52 -0.75
C GLN A 40 -4.00 13.88 -1.89
N PRO A 41 -3.44 12.88 -2.60
CA PRO A 41 -4.14 12.22 -3.68
C PRO A 41 -5.31 11.39 -3.15
N ASP A 42 -6.41 11.37 -3.90
CA ASP A 42 -7.58 10.55 -3.57
C ASP A 42 -7.34 9.06 -3.83
N VAL A 43 -6.52 8.76 -4.84
CA VAL A 43 -6.21 7.40 -5.26
C VAL A 43 -4.70 7.26 -5.52
N ILE A 44 -4.09 6.19 -5.00
CA ILE A 44 -2.74 5.76 -5.36
C ILE A 44 -2.82 4.34 -5.92
N SER A 45 -2.29 4.14 -7.12
CA SER A 45 -2.17 2.82 -7.74
C SER A 45 -0.72 2.34 -7.69
N CYS A 46 -0.51 1.12 -7.19
CA CYS A 46 0.80 0.51 -7.08
C CYS A 46 0.86 -0.79 -7.88
N GLN A 47 1.94 -1.01 -8.61
CA GLN A 47 2.22 -2.24 -9.35
C GLN A 47 3.49 -2.91 -8.81
N ALA A 48 3.46 -4.24 -8.76
CA ALA A 48 4.61 -5.06 -8.39
C ALA A 48 5.61 -5.07 -9.56
N ILE A 49 6.84 -4.62 -9.33
CA ILE A 49 7.89 -4.55 -10.35
C ILE A 49 8.90 -5.70 -10.28
N GLY A 50 8.77 -6.59 -9.29
CA GLY A 50 9.64 -7.75 -9.11
C GLY A 50 9.89 -8.05 -7.64
N SER A 51 10.83 -8.95 -7.36
CA SER A 51 11.32 -9.22 -6.01
C SER A 51 12.84 -9.37 -6.04
N SER A 52 13.56 -8.53 -5.32
CA SER A 52 15.04 -8.50 -5.23
C SER A 52 15.59 -9.43 -4.13
N GLY A 53 14.89 -10.54 -3.83
CA GLY A 53 15.28 -11.51 -2.80
C GLY A 53 14.58 -11.35 -1.45
N GLY A 54 13.63 -10.41 -1.32
CA GLY A 54 12.75 -10.29 -0.16
C GLY A 54 11.54 -11.22 -0.20
N VAL A 55 10.79 -11.28 0.92
CA VAL A 55 9.57 -12.11 1.07
C VAL A 55 8.44 -11.67 0.14
N GLY A 56 8.42 -10.40 -0.27
CA GLY A 56 7.34 -9.81 -1.09
C GLY A 56 7.83 -8.96 -2.25
N PRO A 57 6.89 -8.42 -3.04
CA PRO A 57 7.21 -7.64 -4.22
C PRO A 57 7.73 -6.24 -3.85
N GLU A 58 8.56 -5.70 -4.72
CA GLU A 58 8.88 -4.28 -4.79
C GLU A 58 7.78 -3.55 -5.57
N TRP A 59 7.54 -2.30 -5.19
CA TRP A 59 6.38 -1.53 -5.66
C TRP A 59 6.82 -0.28 -6.41
N THR A 60 6.23 -0.06 -7.58
CA THR A 60 6.14 1.28 -8.19
C THR A 60 4.74 1.81 -7.95
N CYS A 61 4.61 3.07 -7.53
CA CYS A 61 3.33 3.69 -7.21
C CYS A 61 3.15 5.00 -7.96
N GLN A 62 1.93 5.26 -8.40
CA GLN A 62 1.55 6.41 -9.20
C GLN A 62 0.23 6.99 -8.69
N ALA A 63 0.06 8.29 -8.87
CA ALA A 63 -1.13 9.03 -8.50
C ALA A 63 -1.25 10.28 -9.37
N ASP A 64 -2.48 10.71 -9.63
CA ASP A 64 -2.74 11.98 -10.30
C ASP A 64 -2.48 13.12 -9.32
N MET A 65 -1.49 13.96 -9.62
CA MET A 65 -1.07 15.05 -8.74
C MET A 65 -0.63 16.27 -9.55
N PRO A 66 -0.70 17.48 -8.96
CA PRO A 66 -0.12 18.67 -9.57
C PRO A 66 1.36 18.47 -9.88
N SER A 67 1.84 19.02 -11.00
CA SER A 67 3.24 18.90 -11.45
C SER A 67 4.26 19.47 -10.47
N SER A 68 3.84 20.32 -9.53
CA SER A 68 4.66 20.88 -8.46
C SER A 68 4.91 19.91 -7.29
N ILE A 69 4.23 18.76 -7.26
CA ILE A 69 4.30 17.77 -6.18
C ILE A 69 4.66 16.41 -6.78
N ARG A 70 5.47 15.62 -6.05
CA ARG A 70 5.82 14.25 -6.42
C ARG A 70 5.70 13.31 -5.24
N LEU A 71 5.52 12.03 -5.52
CA LEU A 71 5.66 11.00 -4.50
C LEU A 71 7.14 10.94 -4.07
N GLY A 72 7.34 10.97 -2.76
CA GLY A 72 8.62 10.71 -2.14
C GLY A 72 8.85 9.20 -1.99
N ARG A 73 9.43 8.80 -0.86
CA ARG A 73 9.50 7.39 -0.49
C ARG A 73 8.10 6.85 -0.21
N VAL A 74 7.75 5.76 -0.88
CA VAL A 74 6.49 5.03 -0.64
C VAL A 74 6.80 3.71 0.06
N GLN A 75 5.97 3.34 1.02
CA GLN A 75 6.04 2.05 1.71
C GLN A 75 4.67 1.39 1.63
N VAL A 76 4.64 0.17 1.10
CA VAL A 76 3.45 -0.68 1.06
C VAL A 76 3.58 -1.74 2.15
N SER A 77 2.50 -1.99 2.88
CA SER A 77 2.43 -3.01 3.91
C SER A 77 1.07 -3.71 3.87
N CYS A 78 1.06 -4.99 4.19
CA CYS A 78 -0.14 -5.84 4.24
C CYS A 78 -0.21 -6.52 5.61
N GLU A 79 -1.42 -6.85 6.06
CA GLU A 79 -1.61 -7.64 7.27
C GLU A 79 -1.28 -9.12 6.98
N GLY A 80 -0.29 -9.66 7.69
CA GLY A 80 0.06 -11.08 7.64
C GLY A 80 -1.06 -11.95 8.22
N TRP A 81 -1.23 -13.16 7.67
CA TRP A 81 -2.34 -14.04 7.97
C TRP A 81 -2.29 -14.58 9.41
N ASP A 82 -1.12 -15.10 9.81
CA ASP A 82 -0.90 -15.67 11.15
C ASP A 82 0.03 -14.85 12.05
N ASN A 83 0.88 -13.99 11.49
CA ASN A 83 1.77 -13.07 12.24
C ASN A 83 2.32 -11.96 11.32
N PRO A 84 2.98 -10.90 11.86
CA PRO A 84 3.47 -9.78 11.05
C PRO A 84 4.57 -10.10 10.04
N GLN A 85 5.27 -11.23 10.18
CA GLN A 85 6.37 -11.67 9.30
C GLN A 85 5.94 -12.76 8.32
N ASP A 86 4.64 -13.04 8.23
CA ASP A 86 4.08 -14.10 7.39
C ASP A 86 4.16 -13.73 5.90
N ALA A 87 4.62 -14.69 5.08
CA ALA A 87 4.58 -14.58 3.63
C ALA A 87 3.14 -14.68 3.08
N TYR A 88 2.21 -15.21 3.88
CA TYR A 88 0.79 -15.16 3.58
C TYR A 88 0.13 -13.95 4.21
N ILE A 89 -0.71 -13.29 3.43
CA ILE A 89 -1.44 -12.08 3.83
C ILE A 89 -2.95 -12.30 3.79
N LEU A 90 -3.67 -11.46 4.53
CA LEU A 90 -5.12 -11.32 4.43
C LEU A 90 -5.49 -10.81 3.05
N LYS A 91 -6.48 -11.43 2.39
CA LYS A 91 -7.03 -10.89 1.14
C LYS A 91 -8.07 -9.83 1.50
N GLY A 92 -7.85 -8.59 1.07
CA GLY A 92 -8.72 -7.47 1.33
C GLY A 92 -9.40 -6.91 0.08
N LYS A 93 -10.13 -5.83 0.29
CA LYS A 93 -10.50 -4.91 -0.79
C LYS A 93 -9.26 -4.10 -1.16
N TRP A 94 -8.75 -4.32 -2.35
CA TRP A 94 -7.63 -3.62 -2.97
C TRP A 94 -8.08 -3.01 -4.28
#